data_AF-A0A385N166-F1
#
_entry.id   AF-A0A385N166-F1
#
_cell.length_a   1.000
_cell.length_b   1.000
_cell.length_c   1.000
_cell.angle_alpha   90.00
_cell.angle_beta   90.00
_cell.angle_gamma   90.00
#
_symmetry.space_group_name_H-M   'P 1'
#
loop_
_entity.id
_entity.type
_entity.pdbx_description
1 polymer ?
#
loop_
_entity_poly.entity_id
_entity_poly.type
_entity_poly.pdbx_seq_one_letter_code
_entity_poly.pdbx_strand_id
1 'polypeptide(L)'
;MTNNTDELAALWQTQDVQTIDIDKLRRELTGQRRKQRLYILIDLLSPVPLILMLYIMADELSSFSRTVIWGLLIITIPLVGYLLWLRRHAAFSTAVNTQAYVDVLYRQIANNVKIAMLTKHSCWVAVLYLAGILGWELMTGEKAAQPDFSSMRFYGALGLGVVFSLHCYLWGQRRERRFRAKLQELALIKNQS
;
A
#
# COMPACT_ATOMS: atom_id res chain seq x y z
N MET A 1 49.45 -41.38 1.15
CA MET A 1 48.60 -40.50 0.30
C MET A 1 47.38 -40.05 1.11
N THR A 2 47.58 -39.26 2.17
CA THR A 2 46.54 -38.88 3.15
C THR A 2 46.49 -37.37 3.44
N ASN A 3 47.46 -36.59 2.96
CA ASN A 3 47.58 -35.17 3.33
C ASN A 3 46.57 -34.24 2.63
N ASN A 4 46.14 -34.52 1.40
CA ASN A 4 45.26 -33.62 0.65
C ASN A 4 43.84 -33.52 1.23
N THR A 5 43.32 -34.60 1.84
CA THR A 5 41.99 -34.62 2.45
C THR A 5 41.93 -33.79 3.73
N ASP A 6 42.98 -33.83 4.53
CA ASP A 6 43.07 -33.05 5.78
C ASP A 6 43.26 -31.56 5.49
N GLU A 7 44.02 -31.21 4.44
CA GLU A 7 44.24 -29.83 4.01
C GLU A 7 42.97 -29.19 3.42
N LEU A 8 42.21 -29.95 2.61
CA LEU A 8 40.88 -29.54 2.14
C LEU A 8 39.88 -29.42 3.28
N ALA A 9 39.87 -30.36 4.24
CA ALA A 9 39.00 -30.27 5.41
C ALA A 9 39.32 -29.04 6.28
N ALA A 10 40.59 -28.69 6.44
CA ALA A 10 41.02 -27.49 7.15
C ALA A 10 40.62 -26.19 6.43
N LEU A 11 40.65 -26.17 5.09
CA LEU A 11 40.16 -25.05 4.27
C LEU A 11 38.63 -24.89 4.35
N TRP A 12 37.88 -26.00 4.43
CA TRP A 12 36.43 -25.97 4.64
C TRP A 12 36.04 -25.45 6.02
N GLN A 13 36.83 -25.75 7.06
CA GLN A 13 36.58 -25.26 8.42
C GLN A 13 36.95 -23.78 8.63
N THR A 14 37.81 -23.23 7.78
CA THR A 14 38.23 -21.82 7.84
C THR A 14 37.35 -20.89 7.01
N GLN A 15 36.35 -21.42 6.27
CA GLN A 15 35.34 -20.58 5.65
C GLN A 15 34.50 -19.90 6.73
N ASP A 16 34.48 -18.57 6.71
CA ASP A 16 33.63 -17.75 7.58
C ASP A 16 32.16 -17.99 7.21
N VAL A 17 31.53 -18.94 7.90
CA VAL A 17 30.10 -19.21 7.74
C VAL A 17 29.36 -18.11 8.45
N GLN A 18 28.80 -17.16 7.68
CA GLN A 18 27.90 -16.18 8.25
C GLN A 18 26.77 -16.91 8.99
N THR A 19 26.79 -16.81 10.31
CA THR A 19 25.75 -17.39 11.16
C THR A 19 24.46 -16.61 10.91
N ILE A 20 23.55 -17.23 10.17
CA ILE A 20 22.23 -16.65 9.92
C ILE A 20 21.47 -16.70 11.25
N ASP A 21 21.18 -15.53 11.83
CA ASP A 21 20.34 -15.40 13.01
C ASP A 21 18.88 -15.75 12.64
N ILE A 22 18.51 -17.00 12.90
CA ILE A 22 17.19 -17.56 12.61
C ILE A 22 16.09 -16.86 13.42
N ASP A 23 16.38 -16.43 14.65
CA ASP A 23 15.41 -15.78 15.53
C ASP A 23 15.08 -14.37 15.04
N LYS A 24 16.10 -13.61 14.62
CA LYS A 24 15.90 -12.31 13.98
C LYS A 24 15.05 -12.46 12.71
N LEU A 25 15.37 -13.44 11.87
CA LEU A 25 14.65 -13.70 10.62
C LEU A 25 13.17 -14.05 10.90
N ARG A 26 12.91 -14.89 11.89
CA ARG A 26 11.55 -15.27 12.32
C ARG A 26 10.75 -14.07 12.84
N ARG A 27 11.38 -13.19 13.64
CA ARG A 27 10.74 -11.96 14.15
C ARG A 27 10.40 -10.99 13.02
N GLU A 28 11.31 -10.79 12.08
CA GLU A 28 11.06 -9.93 10.92
C GLU A 28 9.90 -10.46 10.06
N LEU A 29 9.85 -11.77 9.82
CA LEU A 29 8.79 -12.41 9.04
C LEU A 29 7.42 -12.33 9.70
N THR A 30 7.34 -12.65 10.99
CA THR A 30 6.09 -12.53 11.75
C THR A 30 5.63 -11.08 11.82
N GLY A 31 6.56 -10.13 11.99
CA GLY A 31 6.30 -8.70 11.91
C GLY A 31 5.76 -8.27 10.54
N GLN A 32 6.35 -8.74 9.43
CA GLN A 32 5.86 -8.44 8.10
C GLN A 32 4.45 -9.00 7.85
N ARG A 33 4.18 -10.25 8.27
CA ARG A 33 2.84 -10.85 8.15
C ARG A 33 1.80 -10.07 8.93
N ARG A 34 2.11 -9.67 10.18
CA ARG A 34 1.21 -8.82 10.99
C ARG A 34 0.92 -7.48 10.30
N LYS A 35 1.94 -6.82 9.75
CA LYS A 35 1.77 -5.56 8.98
C LYS A 35 0.85 -5.76 7.77
N GLN A 36 1.01 -6.86 7.03
CA GLN A 36 0.16 -7.11 5.86
C GLN A 36 -1.30 -7.41 6.23
N ARG A 37 -1.52 -8.13 7.33
CA ARG A 37 -2.88 -8.35 7.87
C ARG A 37 -3.53 -7.05 8.34
N LEU A 38 -2.76 -6.19 9.02
CA LEU A 38 -3.23 -4.86 9.41
C LEU A 38 -3.62 -4.03 8.18
N TYR A 39 -2.81 -4.05 7.12
CA TYR A 39 -3.16 -3.35 5.89
C TYR A 39 -4.42 -3.90 5.22
N ILE A 40 -4.64 -5.22 5.25
CA ILE A 40 -5.89 -5.82 4.76
C ILE A 40 -7.10 -5.29 5.53
N LEU A 41 -6.99 -5.18 6.86
CA LEU A 41 -8.07 -4.61 7.69
C LEU A 41 -8.32 -3.13 7.36
N ILE A 42 -7.25 -2.33 7.20
CA ILE A 42 -7.37 -0.92 6.81
C ILE A 42 -8.00 -0.79 5.42
N ASP A 43 -7.58 -1.60 4.45
CA ASP A 43 -8.10 -1.58 3.09
C ASP A 43 -9.61 -1.93 3.08
N LEU A 44 -10.04 -2.91 3.88
CA LEU A 44 -11.46 -3.27 4.06
C LEU A 44 -12.29 -2.19 4.76
N LEU A 45 -11.68 -1.44 5.69
CA LEU A 45 -12.35 -0.36 6.41
C LEU A 45 -12.42 0.93 5.58
N SER A 46 -11.56 1.07 4.57
CA SER A 46 -11.43 2.30 3.77
C SER A 46 -12.71 2.81 3.07
N PRO A 47 -13.63 1.98 2.53
CA PRO A 47 -14.88 2.47 1.94
C PRO A 47 -15.95 2.82 2.99
N VAL A 48 -15.80 2.38 4.25
CA VAL A 48 -16.83 2.54 5.30
C VAL A 48 -17.21 4.01 5.53
N PRO A 49 -16.28 4.98 5.64
CA PRO A 49 -16.64 6.39 5.81
C PRO A 49 -17.51 6.93 4.68
N LEU A 50 -17.27 6.54 3.42
CA LEU A 50 -18.08 6.97 2.27
C LEU A 50 -19.49 6.38 2.33
N ILE A 51 -19.61 5.12 2.74
CA ILE A 51 -20.91 4.44 2.94
C ILE A 51 -21.68 5.11 4.08
N LEU A 52 -21.01 5.38 5.21
CA LEU A 52 -21.62 6.07 6.35
C LEU A 52 -22.06 7.49 5.99
N MET A 53 -21.27 8.21 5.19
CA MET A 53 -21.64 9.55 4.72
C MET A 53 -22.92 9.50 3.86
N LEU A 54 -23.05 8.50 2.97
CA LEU A 54 -24.28 8.29 2.21
C LEU A 54 -25.47 7.84 3.05
N TYR A 55 -25.25 7.17 4.18
CA TYR A 55 -26.32 6.68 5.05
C TYR A 55 -26.82 7.77 6.02
N ILE A 56 -25.91 8.52 6.63
CA ILE A 56 -26.22 9.49 7.69
C ILE A 56 -26.52 10.87 7.09
N MET A 57 -25.77 11.30 6.08
CA MET A 57 -25.84 12.65 5.51
C MET A 57 -26.54 12.66 4.13
N ALA A 58 -27.32 11.62 3.82
CA ALA A 58 -27.93 11.41 2.51
C ALA A 58 -28.77 12.61 2.04
N ASP A 59 -29.48 13.22 2.99
CA ASP A 59 -30.44 14.31 2.77
C ASP A 59 -29.77 15.70 2.77
N GLU A 60 -28.61 15.83 3.42
CA GLU A 60 -27.81 17.06 3.44
C GLU A 60 -26.90 17.18 2.21
N LEU A 61 -26.65 16.08 1.52
CA LEU A 61 -25.82 16.02 0.33
C LEU A 61 -26.58 16.48 -0.92
N SER A 62 -25.99 17.42 -1.67
CA SER A 62 -26.52 17.77 -3.00
C SER A 62 -26.54 16.56 -3.93
N SER A 63 -27.49 16.53 -4.88
CA SER A 63 -27.62 15.44 -5.85
C SER A 63 -26.33 15.17 -6.63
N PHE A 64 -25.56 16.22 -6.91
CA PHE A 64 -24.23 16.11 -7.50
C PHE A 64 -23.25 15.38 -6.57
N SER A 65 -23.11 15.83 -5.31
CA SER A 65 -22.21 15.23 -4.33
C SER A 65 -22.50 13.74 -4.13
N ARG A 66 -23.79 13.36 -4.05
CA ARG A 66 -24.24 11.97 -3.90
C ARG A 66 -23.85 11.12 -5.11
N THR A 67 -24.06 11.63 -6.32
CA THR A 67 -23.66 10.95 -7.56
C THR A 67 -22.16 10.71 -7.62
N VAL A 68 -21.36 11.71 -7.23
CA VAL A 68 -19.90 11.59 -7.20
C VAL A 68 -19.44 10.58 -6.14
N ILE A 69 -20.03 10.56 -4.94
CA ILE A 69 -19.69 9.57 -3.91
C ILE A 69 -20.02 8.14 -4.38
N TRP A 70 -21.17 7.94 -5.03
CA TRP A 70 -21.51 6.64 -5.64
C TRP A 70 -20.50 6.24 -6.71
N GLY A 71 -20.13 7.16 -7.60
CA GLY A 71 -19.09 6.92 -8.61
C GLY A 71 -17.75 6.53 -7.95
N LEU A 72 -17.36 7.22 -6.88
CA LEU A 72 -16.14 6.93 -6.13
C LEU A 72 -16.18 5.54 -5.47
N LEU A 73 -17.33 5.13 -4.91
CA LEU A 73 -17.50 3.79 -4.34
C LEU A 73 -17.40 2.69 -5.40
N ILE A 74 -18.02 2.90 -6.57
CA ILE A 74 -17.94 1.96 -7.71
C ILE A 74 -16.48 1.76 -8.16
N ILE A 75 -15.63 2.78 -8.07
CA ILE A 75 -14.20 2.66 -8.39
C ILE A 75 -13.40 2.08 -7.21
N THR A 76 -13.71 2.49 -5.99
CA THR A 76 -12.96 2.11 -4.77
C THR A 76 -13.14 0.64 -4.42
N ILE A 77 -14.34 0.09 -4.55
CA ILE A 77 -14.63 -1.31 -4.19
C ILE A 77 -13.79 -2.29 -5.04
N PRO A 78 -13.77 -2.22 -6.38
CA PRO A 78 -12.87 -3.05 -7.20
C PRO A 78 -11.39 -2.83 -6.88
N LEU A 79 -10.99 -1.58 -6.60
CA LEU A 79 -9.62 -1.24 -6.25
C LEU A 79 -9.18 -1.92 -4.95
N VAL A 80 -10.02 -1.89 -3.91
CA VAL A 80 -9.80 -2.59 -2.64
C VAL A 80 -9.73 -4.09 -2.89
N GLY A 81 -10.65 -4.66 -3.67
CA GLY A 81 -10.61 -6.08 -4.05
C GLY A 81 -9.28 -6.47 -4.71
N TYR A 82 -8.78 -5.64 -5.63
CA TYR A 82 -7.48 -5.83 -6.28
C TYR A 82 -6.30 -5.71 -5.30
N LEU A 83 -6.32 -4.75 -4.38
CA LEU A 83 -5.28 -4.60 -3.34
C LEU A 83 -5.23 -5.81 -2.40
N LEU A 84 -6.38 -6.31 -1.97
CA LEU A 84 -6.50 -7.52 -1.15
C LEU A 84 -5.92 -8.73 -1.90
N TRP A 85 -6.26 -8.87 -3.19
CA TRP A 85 -5.72 -9.91 -4.04
C TRP A 85 -4.18 -9.86 -4.13
N LEU A 86 -3.58 -8.67 -4.23
CA LEU A 86 -2.12 -8.51 -4.23
C LEU A 86 -1.49 -8.88 -2.89
N ARG A 87 -2.14 -8.53 -1.76
CA ARG A 87 -1.62 -8.76 -0.40
C ARG A 87 -1.78 -10.19 0.10
N ARG A 88 -2.69 -10.98 -0.48
CA ARG A 88 -2.97 -12.36 -0.05
C ARG A 88 -1.71 -13.22 0.03
N HIS A 89 -0.80 -13.09 -0.94
CA HIS A 89 0.43 -13.87 -1.01
C HIS A 89 1.41 -13.54 0.13
N ALA A 90 1.38 -12.32 0.65
CA ALA A 90 2.21 -11.92 1.78
C ALA A 90 1.56 -12.23 3.14
N ALA A 91 0.23 -12.27 3.20
CA ALA A 91 -0.53 -12.47 4.44
C ALA A 91 -0.77 -13.95 4.80
N PHE A 92 -0.91 -14.82 3.79
CA PHE A 92 -1.34 -16.22 3.95
C PHE A 92 -0.35 -17.28 3.45
N SER A 93 0.80 -16.89 2.89
CA SER A 93 1.79 -17.87 2.44
C SER A 93 2.49 -18.59 3.60
N THR A 94 2.52 -19.91 3.52
CA THR A 94 3.37 -20.81 4.31
C THR A 94 4.33 -21.50 3.35
N ALA A 95 5.63 -21.25 3.48
CA ALA A 95 6.63 -21.90 2.66
C ALA A 95 7.02 -23.24 3.31
N VAL A 96 6.96 -24.32 2.54
CA VAL A 96 7.34 -25.68 2.98
C VAL A 96 8.84 -25.91 2.72
N ASN A 97 9.37 -25.40 1.60
CA ASN A 97 10.76 -25.56 1.18
C ASN A 97 11.43 -24.21 0.85
N THR A 98 12.77 -24.17 0.85
CA THR A 98 13.57 -22.96 0.61
C THR A 98 13.32 -22.31 -0.76
N GLN A 99 13.20 -23.10 -1.84
CA GLN A 99 12.86 -22.55 -3.16
C GLN A 99 11.46 -21.93 -3.19
N ALA A 100 10.47 -22.61 -2.59
CA ALA A 100 9.12 -22.08 -2.47
C ALA A 100 9.09 -20.78 -1.66
N TYR A 101 9.97 -20.66 -0.66
CA TYR A 101 10.14 -19.43 0.12
C TYR A 101 10.67 -18.28 -0.73
N VAL A 102 11.72 -18.49 -1.52
CA VAL A 102 12.29 -17.47 -2.42
C VAL A 102 11.24 -16.99 -3.42
N ASP A 103 10.47 -17.90 -4.02
CA ASP A 103 9.42 -17.54 -4.98
C ASP A 103 8.25 -16.78 -4.34
N VAL A 104 7.89 -17.09 -3.09
CA VAL A 104 6.90 -16.32 -2.33
C VAL A 104 7.43 -14.91 -2.04
N LEU A 105 8.69 -14.79 -1.63
CA LEU A 105 9.32 -13.52 -1.30
C LEU A 105 9.46 -12.62 -2.53
N TYR A 106 9.85 -13.19 -3.67
CA TYR A 106 9.88 -12.49 -4.95
C TYR A 106 8.49 -11.94 -5.33
N ARG A 107 7.46 -12.80 -5.29
CA ARG A 107 6.07 -12.40 -5.57
C ARG A 107 5.57 -11.32 -4.61
N GLN A 108 5.90 -11.43 -3.32
CA GLN A 108 5.55 -10.43 -2.32
C GLN A 108 6.17 -9.07 -2.63
N ILE A 109 7.46 -9.02 -2.99
CA ILE A 109 8.14 -7.76 -3.30
C ILE A 109 7.59 -7.17 -4.60
N ALA A 110 7.38 -7.98 -5.63
CA ALA A 110 6.76 -7.55 -6.89
C ALA A 110 5.37 -6.95 -6.67
N ASN A 111 4.53 -7.62 -5.87
CA ASN A 111 3.20 -7.11 -5.54
C ASN A 111 3.28 -5.82 -4.70
N ASN A 112 4.23 -5.70 -3.77
CA ASN A 112 4.44 -4.48 -3.00
C ASN A 112 4.85 -3.28 -3.88
N VAL A 113 5.57 -3.49 -4.99
CA VAL A 113 5.85 -2.44 -5.98
C VAL A 113 4.54 -1.97 -6.63
N LYS A 114 3.69 -2.91 -7.07
CA LYS A 114 2.38 -2.59 -7.66
C LYS A 114 1.50 -1.80 -6.69
N ILE A 115 1.41 -2.26 -5.43
CA ILE A 115 0.67 -1.57 -4.37
C ILE A 115 1.23 -0.16 -4.17
N ALA A 116 2.54 0.01 -4.07
CA ALA A 116 3.16 1.33 -3.91
C ALA A 116 2.83 2.27 -5.09
N MET A 117 2.90 1.77 -6.32
CA MET A 117 2.51 2.53 -7.51
C MET A 117 1.04 2.91 -7.54
N LEU A 118 0.17 2.07 -7.01
CA LEU A 118 -1.26 2.36 -6.97
C LEU A 118 -1.58 3.39 -5.88
N THR A 119 -1.03 3.19 -4.67
CA THR A 119 -1.24 4.09 -3.52
C THR A 119 -0.67 5.50 -3.72
N LYS A 120 0.42 5.65 -4.49
CA LYS A 120 0.99 6.99 -4.76
C LYS A 120 0.03 7.84 -5.60
N HIS A 121 -0.74 7.23 -6.50
CA HIS A 121 -1.64 7.96 -7.39
C HIS A 121 -3.04 8.09 -6.80
N SER A 122 -3.52 7.06 -6.09
CA SER A 122 -4.85 7.07 -5.49
C SER A 122 -5.04 8.15 -4.41
N CYS A 123 -3.97 8.66 -3.79
CA CYS A 123 -4.08 9.76 -2.82
C CYS A 123 -4.60 11.07 -3.42
N TRP A 124 -4.47 11.27 -4.73
CA TRP A 124 -4.97 12.47 -5.40
C TRP A 124 -6.48 12.43 -5.63
N VAL A 125 -7.09 11.24 -5.62
CA VAL A 125 -8.53 11.07 -5.90
C VAL A 125 -9.39 11.82 -4.90
N ALA A 126 -9.02 11.81 -3.61
CA ALA A 126 -9.75 12.55 -2.57
C ALA A 126 -9.65 14.08 -2.76
N VAL A 127 -8.51 14.57 -3.23
CA VAL A 127 -8.30 16.00 -3.53
C VAL A 127 -9.12 16.42 -4.75
N LEU A 128 -9.10 15.61 -5.83
CA LEU A 128 -9.91 15.86 -7.02
C LEU A 128 -11.40 15.85 -6.69
N TYR A 129 -11.83 14.95 -5.81
CA TYR A 129 -13.19 14.91 -5.28
C TYR A 129 -13.59 16.20 -4.56
N LEU A 130 -12.78 16.64 -3.58
CA LEU A 130 -13.04 17.89 -2.85
C LEU A 130 -13.02 19.11 -3.78
N ALA A 131 -12.10 19.16 -4.74
CA ALA A 131 -12.03 20.20 -5.74
C ALA A 131 -13.27 20.21 -6.66
N GLY A 132 -13.77 19.03 -7.04
CA GLY A 132 -14.99 18.90 -7.84
C GLY A 132 -16.24 19.40 -7.11
N ILE A 133 -16.38 19.09 -5.83
CA ILE A 133 -17.49 19.63 -5.01
C ILE A 133 -17.38 21.15 -4.89
N LEU A 134 -16.19 21.66 -4.55
CA LEU A 134 -15.99 23.11 -4.44
C LEU A 134 -16.27 23.83 -5.77
N GLY A 135 -15.77 23.28 -6.88
CA GLY A 135 -16.00 23.81 -8.22
C GLY A 135 -17.49 23.86 -8.56
N TRP A 136 -18.24 22.80 -8.24
CA TRP A 136 -19.69 22.78 -8.41
C TRP A 136 -20.39 23.87 -7.59
N GLU A 137 -20.05 24.01 -6.30
CA GLU A 137 -20.63 25.04 -5.44
C GLU A 137 -20.31 26.46 -5.91
N LEU A 138 -19.11 26.71 -6.46
CA LEU A 138 -18.77 28.02 -7.03
C LEU A 138 -19.60 28.35 -8.27
N MET A 139 -20.07 27.34 -9.00
CA MET A 139 -20.90 27.53 -10.19
C MET A 139 -22.37 27.71 -9.86
N THR A 140 -22.91 26.95 -8.89
CA THR A 140 -24.34 26.94 -8.59
C THR A 140 -24.74 27.84 -7.42
N GLY A 141 -23.83 28.11 -6.49
CA GLY A 141 -24.10 28.90 -5.29
C GLY A 141 -25.12 28.30 -4.32
N GLU A 142 -25.55 27.04 -4.54
CA GLU A 142 -26.63 26.40 -3.79
C GLU A 142 -26.34 26.32 -2.29
N LYS A 143 -25.12 25.92 -1.89
CA LYS A 143 -24.74 25.90 -0.47
C LYS A 143 -24.33 27.27 0.06
N ALA A 144 -23.85 28.18 -0.78
CA ALA A 144 -23.51 29.54 -0.35
C ALA A 144 -24.74 30.34 0.13
N ALA A 145 -25.94 29.94 -0.28
CA ALA A 145 -27.20 30.48 0.20
C ALA A 145 -27.59 29.99 1.62
N GLN A 146 -26.92 28.95 2.15
CA GLN A 146 -27.20 28.43 3.49
C GLN A 146 -26.43 29.22 4.57
N PRO A 147 -27.06 29.57 5.70
CA PRO A 147 -26.46 30.41 6.74
C PRO A 147 -25.23 29.77 7.43
N ASP A 148 -25.09 28.45 7.41
CA ASP A 148 -23.97 27.72 8.02
C ASP A 148 -22.78 27.48 7.07
N PHE A 149 -22.86 27.95 5.83
CA PHE A 149 -21.80 27.72 4.86
C PHE A 149 -20.57 28.59 5.11
N SER A 150 -19.44 27.94 5.38
CA SER A 150 -18.13 28.60 5.49
C SER A 150 -17.20 28.12 4.39
N SER A 151 -16.99 28.97 3.39
CA SER A 151 -16.04 28.73 2.29
C SER A 151 -14.61 28.49 2.80
N MET A 152 -14.23 29.14 3.92
CA MET A 152 -12.93 28.96 4.56
C MET A 152 -12.70 27.51 5.03
N ARG A 153 -13.74 26.79 5.48
CA ARG A 153 -13.63 25.37 5.87
C ARG A 153 -13.34 24.49 4.66
N PHE A 154 -13.96 24.77 3.52
CA PHE A 154 -13.72 24.03 2.28
C PHE A 154 -12.32 24.28 1.71
N TYR A 155 -11.88 25.54 1.65
CA TYR A 155 -10.51 25.86 1.22
C TYR A 155 -9.46 25.27 2.17
N GLY A 156 -9.71 25.32 3.49
CA GLY A 156 -8.86 24.68 4.48
C GLY A 156 -8.77 23.17 4.31
N ALA A 157 -9.90 22.49 4.12
CA ALA A 157 -9.94 21.04 3.88
C ALA A 157 -9.23 20.65 2.58
N LEU A 158 -9.41 21.42 1.51
CA LEU A 158 -8.72 21.21 0.24
C LEU A 158 -7.20 21.41 0.39
N GLY A 159 -6.77 22.49 1.05
CA GLY A 159 -5.35 22.77 1.30
C GLY A 159 -4.68 21.67 2.14
N LEU A 160 -5.34 21.25 3.22
CA LEU A 160 -4.88 20.11 4.04
C LEU A 160 -4.82 18.82 3.24
N GLY A 161 -5.83 18.56 2.40
CA GLY A 161 -5.89 17.42 1.50
C GLY A 161 -4.69 17.39 0.54
N VAL A 162 -4.36 18.53 -0.08
CA VAL A 162 -3.19 18.64 -0.99
C VAL A 162 -1.89 18.36 -0.24
N VAL A 163 -1.68 18.95 0.93
CA VAL A 163 -0.45 18.74 1.73
C VAL A 163 -0.32 17.28 2.15
N PHE A 164 -1.41 16.68 2.62
CA PHE A 164 -1.44 15.27 3.00
C PHE A 164 -1.19 14.34 1.81
N SER A 165 -1.85 14.57 0.67
CA SER A 165 -1.66 13.78 -0.54
C SER A 165 -0.24 13.91 -1.10
N LEU A 166 0.38 15.09 -1.00
CA LEU A 166 1.78 15.27 -1.37
C LEU A 166 2.71 14.46 -0.47
N HIS A 167 2.47 14.47 0.85
CA HIS A 167 3.22 13.63 1.79
C HIS A 167 3.09 12.14 1.45
N CYS A 168 1.86 11.66 1.21
CA CYS A 168 1.57 10.30 0.78
C CYS A 168 2.25 9.94 -0.54
N TYR A 169 2.25 10.85 -1.51
CA TYR A 169 2.91 10.66 -2.80
C TYR A 169 4.42 10.46 -2.65
N LEU A 170 5.09 11.36 -1.90
CA LEU A 170 6.53 11.28 -1.64
C LEU A 170 6.90 10.00 -0.88
N TRP A 171 6.08 9.64 0.11
CA TRP A 171 6.25 8.39 0.85
C TRP A 171 6.08 7.16 -0.07
N GLY A 172 5.04 7.15 -0.90
CA GLY A 172 4.77 6.10 -1.88
C GLY A 172 5.91 5.93 -2.89
N GLN A 173 6.46 7.04 -3.38
CA GLN A 173 7.60 7.05 -4.29
C GLN A 173 8.87 6.47 -3.64
N ARG A 174 9.18 6.87 -2.40
CA ARG A 174 10.32 6.31 -1.65
C ARG A 174 10.14 4.81 -1.40
N ARG A 175 8.93 4.39 -1.05
CA ARG A 175 8.55 2.99 -0.84
C ARG A 175 8.69 2.17 -2.13
N GLU A 176 8.23 2.70 -3.25
CA GLU A 176 8.37 2.06 -4.57
C GLU A 176 9.84 1.84 -4.94
N ARG A 177 10.67 2.88 -4.84
CA ARG A 177 12.12 2.81 -5.15
C ARG A 177 12.81 1.73 -4.32
N ARG A 178 12.54 1.68 -3.01
CA ARG A 178 13.10 0.66 -2.10
C ARG A 178 12.72 -0.76 -2.51
N PHE A 179 11.48 -0.99 -2.91
CA PHE A 179 11.05 -2.33 -3.34
C PHE A 179 11.57 -2.72 -4.72
N ARG A 180 11.69 -1.76 -5.65
CA ARG A 180 12.32 -2.01 -6.96
C ARG A 180 13.79 -2.39 -6.81
N ALA A 181 14.55 -1.68 -5.99
CA ALA A 181 15.95 -2.00 -5.73
C ALA A 181 16.12 -3.44 -5.18
N LYS A 182 15.32 -3.81 -4.17
CA LYS A 182 15.32 -5.18 -3.63
C LYS A 182 14.95 -6.24 -4.66
N LEU A 183 14.01 -5.93 -5.55
CA LEU A 183 13.60 -6.86 -6.60
C LEU A 183 14.71 -7.07 -7.65
N GLN A 184 15.47 -6.02 -7.96
CA GLN A 184 16.64 -6.11 -8.86
C GLN A 184 17.75 -6.94 -8.22
N GLU A 185 18.07 -6.71 -6.94
CA GLU A 185 19.04 -7.53 -6.19
C GLU A 185 18.66 -9.02 -6.20
N LEU A 186 17.40 -9.34 -5.92
CA LEU A 186 16.90 -10.72 -5.93
C LEU A 186 16.93 -11.36 -7.33
N ALA A 187 16.66 -10.58 -8.38
CA ALA A 187 16.72 -11.08 -9.75
C ALA A 187 18.16 -11.41 -10.18
N LEU A 188 19.14 -10.61 -9.74
CA LEU A 188 20.57 -10.89 -9.98
C LEU A 188 20.99 -12.19 -9.30
N ILE A 189 20.60 -12.42 -8.05
CA ILE A 189 20.91 -13.65 -7.31
C ILE A 189 20.27 -14.87 -7.98
N LYS A 190 19.01 -14.77 -8.44
CA LYS A 190 18.30 -15.86 -9.11
C LYS A 190 18.90 -16.23 -10.47
N ASN A 191 19.53 -15.29 -11.17
CA ASN A 191 20.18 -15.55 -12.46
C ASN A 191 21.61 -16.13 -12.32
N GLN A 192 22.18 -16.11 -11.11
CA GLN A 192 23.50 -16.66 -10.81
C GLN A 192 23.45 -18.08 -10.20
N SER A 193 22.26 -18.57 -9.85
CA SER A 193 21.99 -19.92 -9.32
C SER A 193 21.43 -20.85 -10.38
#